data_AF-A0A256HKQ0-F1
#
_entry.id   AF-A0A256HKQ0-F1
#
_cell.length_a   1.000
_cell.length_b   1.000
_cell.length_c   1.000
_cell.angle_alpha   90.00
_cell.angle_beta   90.00
_cell.angle_gamma   90.00
#
_symmetry.space_group_name_H-M   'P 1'
#
loop_
_entity.id
_entity.type
_entity.pdbx_description
1 polymer ?
#
loop_
_entity_poly.entity_id
_entity_poly.type
_entity_poly.pdbx_seq_one_letter_code
_entity_poly.pdbx_strand_id
1 'polypeptide(L)'
;MDRRAFLVGAGGAASALAGCTDLVTLGDGRVAKRDLPERPADPTPESVAAYVAEYEEVHAHNRHARDGASEVTVDAVATFDHAAGDEHFATAQHAGTAYYEDDGARSVGELYGRPVPYLVAPDRTLRMPVERRRVGTGASGRPPDETASPPLGVRLCNVTDDPREFVVTVVRRSAADGGGGVGGDITDESDGPVLSTTVELDPESAVELLEVTDVRGGYRVTASMEDDGVTGQGRIEVGLPSADRGPNVDVIVGESGVSAWHLPSFEGI
;
A
#
# COMPACT_ATOMS: atom_id res chain seq x y z
N MET A 1 -18.32 5.66 27.47
CA MET A 1 -18.37 7.11 27.19
C MET A 1 -18.59 7.26 25.70
N ASP A 2 -19.73 7.81 25.31
CA ASP A 2 -20.09 8.14 23.92
C ASP A 2 -19.03 9.01 23.27
N ARG A 3 -18.59 8.62 22.06
CA ARG A 3 -17.77 9.45 21.18
C ARG A 3 -18.48 9.55 19.82
N ARG A 4 -19.57 10.29 19.81
CA ARG A 4 -20.17 10.85 18.58
C ARG A 4 -19.95 12.35 18.61
N ALA A 5 -19.63 12.88 17.43
CA ALA A 5 -19.43 14.29 17.09
C ALA A 5 -18.02 14.86 17.35
N PHE A 6 -17.24 15.01 16.27
CA PHE A 6 -16.74 16.32 15.86
C PHE A 6 -16.19 16.23 14.43
N LEU A 7 -16.76 17.00 13.50
CA LEU A 7 -16.02 17.87 12.57
C LEU A 7 -17.02 18.69 11.76
N VAL A 8 -17.30 19.88 12.30
CA VAL A 8 -17.87 21.02 11.60
C VAL A 8 -16.79 22.11 11.60
N GLY A 9 -16.35 22.50 10.40
CA GLY A 9 -16.05 23.90 10.09
C GLY A 9 -14.59 24.37 10.10
N ALA A 10 -14.00 24.47 8.90
CA ALA A 10 -13.37 25.66 8.32
C ALA A 10 -13.07 25.33 6.84
N GLY A 11 -13.55 26.01 5.79
CA GLY A 11 -13.78 27.43 5.62
C GLY A 11 -12.69 28.01 4.70
N GLY A 12 -12.78 27.80 3.38
CA GLY A 12 -11.78 28.28 2.41
C GLY A 12 -12.30 28.43 0.98
N ALA A 13 -12.78 29.65 0.68
CA ALA A 13 -12.93 30.31 -0.62
C ALA A 13 -13.58 29.58 -1.82
N ALA A 14 -14.80 30.03 -2.11
CA ALA A 14 -15.52 29.84 -3.35
C ALA A 14 -14.80 30.43 -4.58
N SER A 15 -14.85 29.71 -5.69
CA SER A 15 -14.90 30.27 -7.04
C SER A 15 -15.87 29.43 -7.87
N ALA A 16 -17.14 29.79 -7.77
CA ALA A 16 -18.19 29.28 -8.65
C ALA A 16 -18.08 30.00 -9.99
N LEU A 17 -17.59 29.29 -11.02
CA LEU A 17 -17.84 29.66 -12.40
C LEU A 17 -19.03 28.86 -12.89
N ALA A 18 -20.15 29.57 -12.99
CA ALA A 18 -21.39 29.09 -13.58
C ALA A 18 -21.19 28.83 -15.09
N GLY A 19 -21.39 27.58 -15.49
CA GLY A 19 -21.65 27.19 -16.87
C GLY A 19 -23.05 26.58 -16.95
N CYS A 20 -24.00 27.34 -17.49
CA CYS A 20 -25.34 26.85 -17.81
C CYS A 20 -25.34 26.14 -19.17
N THR A 21 -26.32 25.23 -19.35
CA THR A 21 -26.66 24.32 -20.48
C THR A 21 -25.97 22.96 -20.40
N ASP A 22 -26.66 21.83 -20.18
CA ASP A 22 -27.87 21.39 -20.89
C ASP A 22 -28.98 20.76 -20.02
N LEU A 23 -30.20 21.00 -20.48
CA LEU A 23 -31.44 20.35 -20.06
C LEU A 23 -31.59 19.01 -20.82
N VAL A 24 -32.22 18.02 -20.17
CA VAL A 24 -32.70 16.72 -20.70
C VAL A 24 -31.74 15.51 -20.54
N THR A 25 -31.75 14.93 -19.35
CA THR A 25 -32.40 13.63 -19.12
C THR A 25 -33.00 13.67 -17.71
N LEU A 26 -34.24 13.20 -17.52
CA LEU A 26 -34.67 12.73 -16.21
C LEU A 26 -33.82 11.48 -15.93
N GLY A 27 -32.57 11.69 -15.49
CA GLY A 27 -31.62 10.62 -15.24
C GLY A 27 -32.12 9.75 -14.08
N ASP A 28 -31.81 8.46 -14.14
CA ASP A 28 -32.21 7.40 -13.20
C ASP A 28 -31.74 7.60 -11.72
N GLY A 29 -31.50 8.83 -11.27
CA GLY A 29 -31.00 9.14 -9.92
C GLY A 29 -29.56 8.68 -9.66
N ARG A 30 -28.87 8.14 -10.67
CA ARG A 30 -27.52 7.54 -10.55
C ARG A 30 -26.41 8.58 -10.65
N VAL A 31 -25.36 8.40 -9.86
CA VAL A 31 -24.17 9.25 -9.91
C VAL A 31 -23.34 8.97 -11.17
N ALA A 32 -22.84 10.04 -11.81
CA ALA A 32 -21.98 9.91 -12.97
C ALA A 32 -20.55 9.49 -12.58
N LYS A 33 -19.85 8.85 -13.52
CA LYS A 33 -18.41 8.63 -13.43
C LYS A 33 -17.66 9.96 -13.54
N ARG A 34 -16.49 10.05 -12.89
CA ARG A 34 -15.52 11.14 -13.00
C ARG A 34 -14.35 10.71 -13.86
N ASP A 35 -13.70 11.65 -14.53
CA ASP A 35 -12.46 11.39 -15.25
C ASP A 35 -11.30 11.20 -14.28
N LEU A 36 -10.33 10.35 -14.65
CA LEU A 36 -9.12 10.16 -13.86
C LEU A 36 -8.26 11.43 -13.90
N PRO A 37 -7.56 11.77 -12.79
CA PRO A 37 -6.69 12.93 -12.76
C PRO A 37 -5.56 12.79 -13.78
N GLU A 38 -5.08 13.93 -14.26
CA GLU A 38 -3.88 13.99 -15.09
C GLU A 38 -2.64 13.73 -14.23
N ARG A 39 -1.67 12.99 -14.78
CA ARG A 39 -0.40 12.76 -14.09
C ARG A 39 0.37 14.05 -13.91
N PRO A 40 1.14 14.19 -12.82
CA PRO A 40 2.01 15.34 -12.65
C PRO A 40 3.06 15.39 -13.77
N ALA A 41 3.15 16.53 -14.46
CA ALA A 41 4.17 16.74 -15.50
C ALA A 41 5.59 16.71 -14.91
N ASP A 42 5.75 17.25 -13.71
CA ASP A 42 6.98 17.25 -12.92
C ASP A 42 6.73 16.47 -11.61
N PRO A 43 7.05 15.16 -11.57
CA PRO A 43 6.79 14.34 -10.40
C PRO A 43 7.74 14.71 -9.25
N THR A 44 7.16 15.10 -8.12
CA THR A 44 7.81 15.23 -6.81
C THR A 44 7.12 14.29 -5.84
N PRO A 45 7.73 13.96 -4.69
CA PRO A 45 7.05 13.16 -3.67
C PRO A 45 5.65 13.67 -3.31
N GLU A 46 5.50 14.99 -3.15
CA GLU A 46 4.22 15.62 -2.82
C GLU A 46 3.23 15.57 -3.97
N SER A 47 3.68 15.85 -5.20
CA SER A 47 2.78 15.83 -6.37
C SER A 47 2.33 14.42 -6.72
N VAL A 48 3.19 13.41 -6.55
CA VAL A 48 2.85 12.00 -6.70
C VAL A 48 1.87 11.54 -5.62
N ALA A 49 2.09 11.88 -4.35
CA ALA A 49 1.16 11.53 -3.28
C ALA A 49 -0.21 12.18 -3.50
N ALA A 50 -0.26 13.47 -3.83
CA ALA A 50 -1.52 14.16 -4.14
C ALA A 50 -2.25 13.53 -5.34
N TYR A 51 -1.51 13.25 -6.42
CA TYR A 51 -2.04 12.59 -7.60
C TYR A 51 -2.62 11.20 -7.29
N VAL A 52 -1.90 10.38 -6.52
CA VAL A 52 -2.33 9.02 -6.18
C VAL A 52 -3.54 9.02 -5.25
N ALA A 53 -3.62 9.97 -4.31
CA ALA A 53 -4.81 10.15 -3.49
C ALA A 53 -6.04 10.49 -4.34
N GLU A 54 -5.94 11.49 -5.22
CA GLU A 54 -7.03 11.87 -6.13
C GLU A 54 -7.41 10.71 -7.08
N TYR A 55 -6.42 9.98 -7.58
CA TYR A 55 -6.64 8.82 -8.42
C TYR A 55 -7.44 7.75 -7.68
N GLU A 56 -7.09 7.42 -6.42
CA GLU A 56 -7.79 6.41 -5.63
C GLU A 56 -9.22 6.87 -5.26
N GLU A 57 -9.41 8.15 -4.96
CA GLU A 57 -10.75 8.73 -4.75
C GLU A 57 -11.63 8.51 -5.99
N VAL A 58 -11.14 8.90 -7.17
CA VAL A 58 -11.87 8.76 -8.43
C VAL A 58 -12.07 7.29 -8.79
N HIS A 59 -11.07 6.44 -8.54
CA HIS A 59 -11.16 5.00 -8.80
C HIS A 59 -12.29 4.36 -7.98
N ALA A 60 -12.31 4.62 -6.66
CA ALA A 60 -13.34 4.14 -5.76
C ALA A 60 -14.73 4.72 -6.11
N HIS A 61 -14.82 6.04 -6.35
CA HIS A 61 -16.05 6.69 -6.82
C HIS A 61 -16.61 6.00 -8.06
N ASN A 62 -15.76 5.82 -9.07
CA ASN A 62 -16.15 5.23 -10.35
C ASN A 62 -16.55 3.76 -10.25
N ARG A 63 -16.01 3.01 -9.28
CA ARG A 63 -16.48 1.66 -8.99
C ARG A 63 -17.94 1.68 -8.54
N HIS A 64 -18.26 2.48 -7.52
CA HIS A 64 -19.63 2.54 -6.99
C HIS A 64 -20.62 3.20 -7.96
N ALA A 65 -20.17 4.17 -8.77
CA ALA A 65 -20.96 4.72 -9.86
C ALA A 65 -21.33 3.66 -10.91
N ARG A 66 -20.40 2.74 -11.24
CA ARG A 66 -20.70 1.59 -12.13
C ARG A 66 -21.69 0.62 -11.51
N ASP A 67 -21.61 0.44 -10.19
CA ASP A 67 -22.50 -0.43 -9.43
C ASP A 67 -23.89 0.19 -9.20
N GLY A 68 -24.14 1.40 -9.73
CA GLY A 68 -25.46 2.04 -9.73
C GLY A 68 -25.75 2.87 -8.49
N ALA A 69 -24.72 3.33 -7.76
CA ALA A 69 -24.92 4.25 -6.65
C ALA A 69 -25.62 5.54 -7.10
N SER A 70 -26.51 6.07 -6.25
CA SER A 70 -27.18 7.35 -6.46
C SER A 70 -26.36 8.54 -5.95
N GLU A 71 -25.55 8.31 -4.93
CA GLU A 71 -24.63 9.30 -4.33
C GLU A 71 -23.40 8.57 -3.81
N VAL A 72 -22.22 9.17 -4.01
CA VAL A 72 -20.94 8.61 -3.54
C VAL A 72 -20.08 9.74 -2.99
N THR A 73 -19.60 9.56 -1.77
CA THR A 73 -18.60 10.42 -1.13
C THR A 73 -17.41 9.56 -0.77
N VAL A 74 -16.24 9.89 -1.30
CA VAL A 74 -14.99 9.19 -1.01
C VAL A 74 -13.97 10.26 -0.67
N ASP A 75 -13.19 10.00 0.37
CA ASP A 75 -11.96 10.71 0.67
C ASP A 75 -10.81 9.71 0.56
N ALA A 76 -9.67 10.15 0.02
CA ALA A 76 -8.48 9.34 -0.11
C ALA A 76 -7.23 10.10 0.38
N VAL A 77 -6.30 9.36 0.95
CA VAL A 77 -4.97 9.84 1.34
C VAL A 77 -3.93 8.94 0.69
N ALA A 78 -2.75 9.49 0.44
CA ALA A 78 -1.62 8.71 -0.02
C ALA A 78 -0.31 9.21 0.59
N THR A 79 0.65 8.31 0.66
CA THR A 79 2.02 8.59 1.07
C THR A 79 2.96 8.14 -0.04
N PHE A 80 3.89 9.02 -0.42
CA PHE A 80 5.00 8.64 -1.28
C PHE A 80 5.91 7.65 -0.55
N ASP A 81 6.19 6.51 -1.18
CA ASP A 81 6.98 5.44 -0.59
C ASP A 81 8.48 5.62 -0.92
N HIS A 82 8.82 5.61 -2.21
CA HIS A 82 10.18 5.76 -2.73
C HIS A 82 10.16 5.98 -4.26
N ALA A 83 11.32 6.22 -4.87
CA ALA A 83 11.46 6.31 -6.32
C ALA A 83 12.71 5.57 -6.81
N ALA A 84 12.63 5.01 -8.02
CA ALA A 84 13.71 4.33 -8.72
C ALA A 84 13.77 4.84 -10.17
N GLY A 85 14.67 5.78 -10.46
CA GLY A 85 14.67 6.47 -11.76
C GLY A 85 13.40 7.31 -11.93
N ASP A 86 12.69 7.09 -13.04
CA ASP A 86 11.43 7.81 -13.35
C ASP A 86 10.19 7.11 -12.76
N GLU A 87 10.36 5.97 -12.10
CA GLU A 87 9.30 5.22 -11.43
C GLU A 87 9.11 5.70 -10.00
N HIS A 88 7.90 6.17 -9.68
CA HIS A 88 7.54 6.72 -8.38
C HIS A 88 6.50 5.84 -7.70
N PHE A 89 6.79 5.39 -6.49
CA PHE A 89 5.93 4.48 -5.74
C PHE A 89 5.20 5.23 -4.63
N ALA A 90 3.93 4.89 -4.45
CA ALA A 90 3.11 5.46 -3.38
C ALA A 90 2.11 4.43 -2.87
N THR A 91 1.63 4.65 -1.65
CA THR A 91 0.55 3.85 -1.05
C THR A 91 -0.66 4.75 -0.83
N ALA A 92 -1.83 4.34 -1.32
CA ALA A 92 -3.09 5.07 -1.16
C ALA A 92 -4.09 4.30 -0.28
N GLN A 93 -4.94 5.02 0.43
CA GLN A 93 -6.09 4.48 1.14
C GLN A 93 -7.30 5.39 0.93
N HIS A 94 -8.50 4.82 0.90
CA HIS A 94 -9.74 5.59 0.87
C HIS A 94 -10.75 5.13 1.91
N ALA A 95 -11.63 6.04 2.29
CA ALA A 95 -12.85 5.75 3.06
C ALA A 95 -14.01 6.60 2.52
N GLY A 96 -15.25 6.24 2.83
CA GLY A 96 -16.38 6.99 2.33
C GLY A 96 -17.72 6.33 2.55
N THR A 97 -18.72 6.78 1.80
CA THR A 97 -20.06 6.21 1.78
C THR A 97 -20.61 6.16 0.35
N ALA A 98 -21.38 5.13 0.05
CA ALA A 98 -22.17 5.05 -1.16
C ALA A 98 -23.64 4.80 -0.81
N TYR A 99 -24.53 5.48 -1.52
CA TYR A 99 -25.97 5.31 -1.41
C TYR A 99 -26.50 4.59 -2.63
N TYR A 100 -27.44 3.69 -2.41
CA TYR A 100 -28.14 2.97 -3.47
C TYR A 100 -29.63 3.09 -3.27
N GLU A 101 -30.35 3.29 -4.37
CA GLU A 101 -31.81 3.34 -4.39
C GLU A 101 -32.35 2.14 -5.16
N ASP A 102 -33.19 1.34 -4.50
CA ASP A 102 -33.86 0.18 -5.07
C ASP A 102 -35.33 0.19 -4.63
N ASP A 103 -36.26 0.18 -5.59
CA ASP A 103 -37.71 0.25 -5.37
C ASP A 103 -38.17 1.33 -4.37
N GLY A 104 -37.50 2.48 -4.37
CA GLY A 104 -37.80 3.62 -3.48
C GLY A 104 -37.27 3.47 -2.04
N ALA A 105 -36.55 2.38 -1.73
CA ALA A 105 -35.79 2.23 -0.50
C ALA A 105 -34.34 2.70 -0.71
N ARG A 106 -33.84 3.53 0.21
CA ARG A 106 -32.44 4.00 0.21
C ARG A 106 -31.61 3.14 1.16
N SER A 107 -30.50 2.60 0.65
CA SER A 107 -29.49 1.90 1.45
C SER A 107 -28.17 2.67 1.46
N VAL A 108 -27.38 2.47 2.51
CA VAL A 108 -26.06 3.11 2.70
C VAL A 108 -25.03 2.02 2.92
N GLY A 109 -23.94 2.07 2.16
CA GLY A 109 -22.74 1.25 2.38
C GLY A 109 -21.58 2.12 2.83
N GLU A 110 -20.93 1.76 3.94
CA GLU A 110 -19.63 2.31 4.30
C GLU A 110 -18.57 1.77 3.32
N LEU A 111 -17.72 2.66 2.83
CA LEU A 111 -16.62 2.34 1.94
C LEU A 111 -15.34 2.40 2.74
N TYR A 112 -14.54 1.35 2.65
CA TYR A 112 -13.21 1.32 3.22
C TYR A 112 -12.27 0.53 2.31
N GLY A 113 -11.29 1.22 1.76
CA GLY A 113 -10.15 0.64 1.08
C GLY A 113 -9.07 0.29 2.11
N ARG A 114 -8.48 -0.89 2.01
CA ARG A 114 -7.18 -1.13 2.64
C ARG A 114 -6.09 -0.41 1.82
N PRO A 115 -4.93 -0.07 2.41
CA PRO A 115 -3.83 0.54 1.66
C PRO A 115 -3.47 -0.24 0.39
N VAL A 116 -3.26 0.45 -0.73
CA VAL A 116 -2.95 -0.15 -2.04
C VAL A 116 -1.69 0.50 -2.60
N PRO A 117 -0.71 -0.27 -3.10
CA PRO A 117 0.47 0.26 -3.75
C PRO A 117 0.18 0.73 -5.17
N TYR A 118 0.85 1.82 -5.54
CA TYR A 118 0.84 2.43 -6.86
C TYR A 118 2.25 2.56 -7.40
N LEU A 119 2.36 2.41 -8.72
CA LEU A 119 3.48 2.88 -9.51
C LEU A 119 2.99 4.00 -10.42
N VAL A 120 3.68 5.14 -10.38
CA VAL A 120 3.50 6.27 -11.29
C VAL A 120 4.76 6.41 -12.13
N ALA A 121 4.64 6.14 -13.42
CA ALA A 121 5.71 6.27 -14.42
C ALA A 121 5.31 7.32 -15.47
N PRO A 122 6.23 7.74 -16.36
CA PRO A 122 5.94 8.73 -17.41
C PRO A 122 4.85 8.30 -18.41
N ASP A 123 4.68 7.00 -18.63
CA ASP A 123 3.83 6.41 -19.67
C ASP A 123 2.60 5.66 -19.12
N ARG A 124 2.68 5.11 -17.89
CA ARG A 124 1.55 4.53 -17.16
C ARG A 124 1.38 4.94 -15.68
N THR A 125 0.18 4.71 -15.16
CA THR A 125 -0.12 4.63 -13.71
C THR A 125 -0.67 3.24 -13.44
N LEU A 126 -0.02 2.49 -12.54
CA LEU A 126 -0.42 1.15 -12.16
C LEU A 126 -0.91 1.15 -10.71
N ARG A 127 -2.16 0.71 -10.52
CA ARG A 127 -2.77 0.42 -9.21
C ARG A 127 -2.74 -1.09 -8.98
N MET A 128 -1.85 -1.57 -8.13
CA MET A 128 -1.62 -3.00 -7.96
C MET A 128 -2.65 -3.64 -7.01
N PRO A 129 -3.46 -4.61 -7.45
CA PRO A 129 -4.29 -5.39 -6.52
C PRO A 129 -3.41 -6.13 -5.50
N VAL A 130 -3.89 -6.21 -4.26
CA VAL A 130 -3.11 -6.75 -3.14
C VAL A 130 -3.72 -8.00 -2.57
N GLU A 131 -3.00 -9.11 -2.63
CA GLU A 131 -3.26 -10.29 -1.82
C GLU A 131 -2.58 -10.16 -0.46
N ARG A 132 -3.22 -10.58 0.64
CA ARG A 132 -2.69 -10.44 2.00
C ARG A 132 -2.59 -11.77 2.68
N ARG A 133 -1.37 -12.15 3.07
CA ARG A 133 -1.06 -13.44 3.71
C ARG A 133 -0.49 -13.19 5.10
N ARG A 134 -1.14 -13.72 6.13
CA ARG A 134 -0.57 -13.79 7.48
C ARG A 134 0.37 -14.98 7.54
N VAL A 135 1.65 -14.73 7.86
CA VAL A 135 2.70 -15.77 7.80
C VAL A 135 3.36 -16.05 9.15
N GLY A 136 3.12 -15.22 10.17
CA GLY A 136 3.61 -15.49 11.52
C GLY A 136 2.99 -16.75 12.14
N THR A 137 3.83 -17.64 12.66
CA THR A 137 3.44 -18.85 13.42
C THR A 137 3.07 -18.57 14.88
N GLY A 138 3.20 -17.32 15.33
CA GLY A 138 2.88 -16.90 16.68
C GLY A 138 2.10 -15.60 16.66
N ALA A 139 0.77 -15.69 16.58
CA ALA A 139 -0.01 -14.84 17.46
C ALA A 139 0.50 -15.17 18.86
N SER A 140 1.40 -14.33 19.39
CA SER A 140 1.47 -14.24 20.83
C SER A 140 0.01 -14.12 21.26
N GLY A 141 -0.51 -15.05 22.07
CA GLY A 141 -1.86 -14.97 22.64
C GLY A 141 -2.00 -13.76 23.58
N ARG A 142 -1.21 -12.72 23.33
CA ARG A 142 -1.16 -11.44 23.96
C ARG A 142 -2.38 -10.67 23.45
N PRO A 143 -3.24 -10.19 24.36
CA PRO A 143 -4.29 -9.27 23.97
C PRO A 143 -3.64 -8.08 23.24
N PRO A 144 -4.33 -7.45 22.27
CA PRO A 144 -3.83 -6.29 21.57
C PRO A 144 -3.47 -5.23 22.62
N ASP A 145 -2.18 -5.08 22.87
CA ASP A 145 -1.63 -4.03 23.71
C ASP A 145 -1.49 -2.85 22.75
N GLU A 146 -2.22 -1.76 23.00
CA GLU A 146 -2.17 -0.52 22.19
C GLU A 146 -0.75 0.09 22.13
N THR A 147 0.21 -0.45 22.89
CA THR A 147 1.62 -0.07 22.89
C THR A 147 2.55 -1.01 22.13
N ALA A 148 2.02 -2.08 21.54
CA ALA A 148 2.82 -3.04 20.76
C ALA A 148 3.27 -2.40 19.44
N SER A 149 4.58 -2.42 19.21
CA SER A 149 5.16 -2.02 17.94
C SER A 149 4.57 -2.84 16.77
N PRO A 150 4.27 -2.21 15.62
CA PRO A 150 3.76 -2.92 14.45
C PRO A 150 4.76 -4.03 14.05
N PRO A 151 4.28 -5.24 13.73
CA PRO A 151 5.15 -6.34 13.35
C PRO A 151 5.87 -6.05 12.02
N LEU A 152 6.98 -6.74 11.78
CA LEU A 152 7.61 -6.77 10.46
C LEU A 152 6.61 -7.32 9.43
N GLY A 153 6.44 -6.58 8.34
CA GLY A 153 5.67 -7.01 7.18
C GLY A 153 6.43 -6.68 5.91
N VAL A 154 6.33 -7.55 4.91
CA VAL A 154 7.01 -7.42 3.62
C VAL A 154 5.95 -7.34 2.53
N ARG A 155 5.97 -6.28 1.73
CA ARG A 155 5.17 -6.16 0.51
C ARG A 155 6.04 -6.52 -0.68
N LEU A 156 5.58 -7.46 -1.49
CA LEU A 156 6.20 -7.85 -2.75
C LEU A 156 5.35 -7.28 -3.88
N CYS A 157 5.95 -6.52 -4.79
CA CYS A 157 5.29 -5.88 -5.91
C CYS A 157 5.88 -6.41 -7.22
N ASN A 158 5.03 -6.91 -8.11
CA ASN A 158 5.38 -7.24 -9.47
C ASN A 158 4.89 -6.11 -10.39
N VAL A 159 5.80 -5.31 -10.94
CA VAL A 159 5.44 -4.24 -11.89
C VAL A 159 5.60 -4.68 -13.35
N THR A 160 5.87 -5.97 -13.57
CA THR A 160 6.03 -6.56 -14.90
C THR A 160 4.74 -7.22 -15.37
N ASP A 161 4.63 -7.43 -16.67
CA ASP A 161 3.45 -8.01 -17.33
C ASP A 161 3.45 -9.55 -17.28
N ASP A 162 4.48 -10.15 -16.69
CA ASP A 162 4.65 -11.59 -16.54
C ASP A 162 4.52 -12.01 -15.07
N PRO A 163 3.99 -13.22 -14.78
CA PRO A 163 3.96 -13.73 -13.41
C PRO A 163 5.37 -13.98 -12.89
N ARG A 164 5.58 -13.79 -11.58
CA ARG A 164 6.89 -13.93 -10.93
C ARG A 164 6.79 -14.78 -9.67
N GLU A 165 7.85 -15.53 -9.40
CA GLU A 165 7.98 -16.30 -8.16
C GLU A 165 9.18 -15.79 -7.35
N PHE A 166 8.93 -15.50 -6.07
CA PHE A 166 9.96 -15.10 -5.13
C PHE A 166 10.18 -16.15 -4.06
N VAL A 167 11.44 -16.41 -3.73
CA VAL A 167 11.83 -16.98 -2.45
C VAL A 167 12.16 -15.84 -1.50
N VAL A 168 11.34 -15.69 -0.45
CA VAL A 168 11.51 -14.66 0.59
C VAL A 168 12.06 -15.30 1.84
N THR A 169 13.20 -14.77 2.31
CA THR A 169 13.86 -15.20 3.54
C THR A 169 14.06 -14.02 4.48
N VAL A 170 13.66 -14.18 5.73
CA VAL A 170 13.86 -13.20 6.81
C VAL A 170 14.70 -13.84 7.90
N VAL A 171 15.83 -13.24 8.22
CA VAL A 171 16.78 -13.73 9.24
C VAL A 171 16.96 -12.67 10.32
N ARG A 172 16.90 -13.07 11.59
CA ARG A 172 17.21 -12.19 12.71
C ARG A 172 18.72 -11.96 12.78
N ARG A 173 19.14 -10.71 12.93
CA ARG A 173 20.55 -10.38 13.14
C ARG A 173 20.90 -10.52 14.61
N SER A 174 21.96 -11.27 14.91
CA SER A 174 22.62 -11.23 16.21
C SER A 174 23.15 -9.82 16.45
N ALA A 175 22.90 -9.25 17.63
CA ALA A 175 23.60 -8.06 18.06
C ALA A 175 25.09 -8.42 18.16
N ALA A 176 25.96 -7.64 17.53
CA ALA A 176 27.38 -7.74 17.84
C ALA A 176 27.54 -7.31 19.30
N ASP A 177 27.72 -8.26 20.21
CA ASP A 177 28.04 -7.96 21.59
C ASP A 177 29.28 -7.06 21.62
N GLY A 178 29.16 -5.93 22.30
CA GLY A 178 30.22 -4.94 22.41
C GLY A 178 31.49 -5.54 22.99
N GLY A 179 32.45 -5.84 22.12
CA GLY A 179 33.77 -6.31 22.48
C GLY A 179 34.70 -6.19 21.27
N GLY A 180 35.60 -5.19 21.31
CA GLY A 180 36.51 -4.90 20.21
C GLY A 180 37.32 -6.11 19.77
N GLY A 181 37.26 -6.40 18.48
CA GLY A 181 38.05 -7.42 17.81
C GLY A 181 37.90 -7.27 16.30
N VAL A 182 38.99 -6.88 15.65
CA VAL A 182 39.09 -6.72 14.19
C VAL A 182 38.85 -8.06 13.51
N GLY A 183 37.89 -8.10 12.58
CA GLY A 183 37.69 -9.21 11.64
C GLY A 183 37.00 -10.44 12.25
N GLY A 184 35.67 -10.40 12.34
CA GLY A 184 34.85 -11.55 12.68
C GLY A 184 33.76 -11.72 11.63
N ASP A 185 33.85 -12.81 10.87
CA ASP A 185 32.79 -13.29 9.98
C ASP A 185 31.47 -13.34 10.76
N ILE A 186 30.38 -12.89 10.14
CA ILE A 186 29.04 -12.98 10.73
C ILE A 186 28.71 -14.47 10.77
N THR A 187 29.00 -15.13 11.88
CA THR A 187 28.63 -16.52 12.10
C THR A 187 27.12 -16.56 12.36
N ASP A 188 26.41 -16.98 11.31
CA ASP A 188 24.97 -17.13 11.19
C ASP A 188 24.48 -18.34 12.00
N GLU A 189 24.68 -18.30 13.33
CA GLU A 189 24.20 -19.34 14.24
C GLU A 189 23.02 -18.82 15.07
N SER A 190 21.94 -18.47 14.38
CA SER A 190 20.59 -18.41 14.97
C SER A 190 19.76 -19.57 14.44
N ASP A 191 18.88 -20.12 15.27
CA ASP A 191 17.92 -21.20 14.95
C ASP A 191 17.07 -20.89 13.70
N GLY A 192 17.58 -21.18 12.51
CA GLY A 192 16.85 -21.07 11.24
C GLY A 192 16.35 -19.66 10.86
N PRO A 193 15.81 -19.50 9.64
CA PRO A 193 15.17 -18.25 9.24
C PRO A 193 13.86 -18.04 10.02
N VAL A 194 13.57 -16.78 10.37
CA VAL A 194 12.28 -16.35 10.95
C VAL A 194 11.13 -16.63 9.98
N LEU A 195 11.40 -16.45 8.69
CA LEU A 195 10.50 -16.80 7.60
C LEU A 195 11.35 -17.29 6.42
N SER A 196 10.92 -18.39 5.81
CA SER A 196 11.36 -18.81 4.49
C SER A 196 10.14 -19.33 3.75
N THR A 197 9.74 -18.63 2.69
CA THR A 197 8.53 -18.97 1.93
C THR A 197 8.71 -18.62 0.46
N THR A 198 8.03 -19.38 -0.39
CA THR A 198 7.85 -19.05 -1.80
C THR A 198 6.55 -18.28 -2.00
N VAL A 199 6.57 -17.27 -2.86
CA VAL A 199 5.41 -16.42 -3.17
C VAL A 199 5.31 -16.23 -4.68
N GLU A 200 4.22 -16.73 -5.24
CA GLU A 200 3.78 -16.41 -6.60
C GLU A 200 3.08 -15.05 -6.61
N LEU A 201 3.41 -14.24 -7.63
CA LEU A 201 2.82 -12.94 -7.94
C LEU A 201 2.27 -12.98 -9.36
N ASP A 202 1.00 -12.60 -9.50
CA ASP A 202 0.42 -12.32 -10.80
C ASP A 202 1.11 -11.09 -11.44
N PRO A 203 1.01 -10.91 -12.78
CA PRO A 203 1.38 -9.67 -13.44
C PRO A 203 0.78 -8.44 -12.76
N GLU A 204 1.57 -7.36 -12.68
CA GLU A 204 1.09 -6.04 -12.23
C GLU A 204 0.34 -6.05 -10.87
N SER A 205 0.77 -6.90 -9.94
CA SER A 205 0.09 -7.18 -8.67
C SER A 205 1.02 -7.13 -7.46
N ALA A 206 0.47 -7.20 -6.25
CA ALA A 206 1.23 -7.25 -5.02
C ALA A 206 0.74 -8.31 -4.02
N VAL A 207 1.67 -8.84 -3.23
CA VAL A 207 1.39 -9.72 -2.08
C VAL A 207 2.01 -9.09 -0.82
N GLU A 208 1.21 -8.92 0.22
CA GLU A 208 1.67 -8.51 1.55
C GLU A 208 1.82 -9.75 2.44
N LEU A 209 3.05 -10.01 2.90
CA LEU A 209 3.37 -10.95 3.97
C LEU A 209 3.30 -10.20 5.31
N LEU A 210 2.21 -10.40 6.03
CA LEU A 210 1.92 -9.71 7.28
C LEU A 210 2.35 -10.53 8.49
N GLU A 211 2.65 -9.83 9.59
CA GLU A 211 2.93 -10.42 10.90
C GLU A 211 4.13 -11.39 10.87
N VAL A 212 5.19 -11.07 10.12
CA VAL A 212 6.40 -11.91 10.00
C VAL A 212 7.06 -12.12 11.37
N THR A 213 7.18 -11.05 12.16
CA THR A 213 7.65 -11.10 13.56
C THR A 213 7.32 -9.78 14.26
N ASP A 214 6.91 -9.85 15.53
CA ASP A 214 6.70 -8.70 16.42
C ASP A 214 7.89 -8.50 17.39
N VAL A 215 8.91 -9.36 17.29
CA VAL A 215 10.06 -9.35 18.19
C VAL A 215 11.00 -8.20 17.83
N ARG A 216 11.32 -7.33 18.78
CA ARG A 216 12.29 -6.24 18.55
C ARG A 216 13.68 -6.78 18.19
N GLY A 217 14.34 -6.10 17.26
CA GLY A 217 15.68 -6.47 16.78
C GLY A 217 15.95 -6.03 15.36
N GLY A 218 17.18 -6.28 14.89
CA GLY A 218 17.55 -6.13 13.49
C GLY A 218 17.24 -7.40 12.71
N TYR A 219 16.76 -7.25 11.48
CA TYR A 219 16.43 -8.32 10.57
C TYR A 219 17.03 -8.05 9.20
N ARG A 220 17.34 -9.12 8.48
CA ARG A 220 17.69 -9.08 7.07
C ARG A 220 16.56 -9.70 6.29
N VAL A 221 15.99 -8.93 5.36
CA VAL A 221 15.01 -9.43 4.40
C VAL A 221 15.74 -9.62 3.08
N THR A 222 15.60 -10.82 2.51
CA THR A 222 16.10 -11.17 1.19
C THR A 222 14.96 -11.72 0.38
N ALA A 223 14.76 -11.19 -0.81
CA ALA A 223 13.85 -11.73 -1.80
C ALA A 223 14.64 -12.02 -3.07
N SER A 224 14.63 -13.27 -3.48
CA SER A 224 15.32 -13.74 -4.68
C SER A 224 14.33 -14.35 -5.65
N MET A 225 14.57 -14.15 -6.94
CA MET A 225 13.86 -14.80 -8.02
C MET A 225 14.88 -15.40 -8.99
N GLU A 226 14.48 -16.44 -9.70
CA GLU A 226 15.22 -16.96 -10.85
C GLU A 226 14.35 -16.80 -12.09
N ASP A 227 14.89 -16.16 -13.12
CA ASP A 227 14.23 -15.99 -14.41
C ASP A 227 15.22 -16.32 -15.53
N ASP A 228 14.88 -17.29 -16.38
CA ASP A 228 15.75 -17.81 -17.44
C ASP A 228 17.19 -18.15 -16.99
N GLY A 229 17.34 -18.67 -15.76
CA GLY A 229 18.63 -19.03 -15.16
C GLY A 229 19.45 -17.84 -14.65
N VAL A 230 18.86 -16.64 -14.61
CA VAL A 230 19.43 -15.44 -14.00
C VAL A 230 18.78 -15.21 -12.64
N THR A 231 19.58 -15.19 -11.58
CA THR A 231 19.09 -14.88 -10.23
C THR A 231 19.07 -13.37 -10.00
N GLY A 232 17.88 -12.80 -9.81
CA GLY A 232 17.67 -11.45 -9.31
C GLY A 232 17.50 -11.46 -7.79
N GLN A 233 18.07 -10.48 -7.08
CA GLN A 233 17.96 -10.41 -5.62
C GLN A 233 17.83 -8.98 -5.09
N GLY A 234 16.77 -8.76 -4.30
CA GLY A 234 16.61 -7.61 -3.42
C GLY A 234 17.02 -7.97 -1.99
N ARG A 235 17.74 -7.07 -1.31
CA ARG A 235 18.16 -7.28 0.08
C ARG A 235 18.13 -5.97 0.86
N ILE A 236 17.58 -6.02 2.08
CA ILE A 236 17.53 -4.87 2.99
C ILE A 236 17.68 -5.30 4.45
N GLU A 237 18.20 -4.40 5.28
CA GLU A 237 18.33 -4.59 6.73
C GLU A 237 17.36 -3.66 7.46
N VAL A 238 16.48 -4.22 8.30
CA VAL A 238 15.40 -3.48 8.98
C VAL A 238 15.48 -3.67 10.48
N GLY A 239 15.30 -2.59 11.25
CA GLY A 239 15.19 -2.62 12.71
C GLY A 239 13.73 -2.49 13.14
N LEU A 240 13.28 -3.32 14.08
CA LEU A 240 11.96 -3.16 14.72
C LEU A 240 12.05 -2.39 16.04
N PRO A 241 11.12 -1.43 16.31
CA PRO A 241 10.05 -0.96 15.41
C PRO A 241 10.59 -0.18 14.21
N SER A 242 9.98 -0.37 13.03
CA SER A 242 10.40 0.30 11.79
C SER A 242 9.44 1.41 11.37
N ALA A 243 8.18 1.08 11.07
CA ALA A 243 7.17 2.04 10.61
C ALA A 243 5.76 1.62 11.07
N ASP A 244 4.90 2.60 11.38
CA ASP A 244 3.50 2.36 11.76
C ASP A 244 2.61 2.09 10.55
N ARG A 245 2.80 0.91 9.96
CA ARG A 245 2.02 0.38 8.83
C ARG A 245 2.16 -1.14 8.74
N GLY A 246 1.22 -1.79 8.07
CA GLY A 246 1.18 -3.26 7.91
C GLY A 246 2.49 -3.83 7.33
N PRO A 247 2.83 -3.53 6.07
CA PRO A 247 4.16 -3.80 5.51
C PRO A 247 5.09 -2.59 5.69
N ASN A 248 6.30 -2.83 6.18
CA ASN A 248 7.33 -1.78 6.38
C ASN A 248 8.60 -2.00 5.54
N VAL A 249 8.62 -3.07 4.74
CA VAL A 249 9.58 -3.33 3.66
C VAL A 249 8.82 -3.51 2.36
N ASP A 250 9.31 -2.90 1.30
CA ASP A 250 8.86 -3.13 -0.08
C ASP A 250 9.94 -3.91 -0.83
N VAL A 251 9.53 -4.86 -1.66
CA VAL A 251 10.38 -5.54 -2.64
C VAL A 251 9.70 -5.43 -3.98
N ILE A 252 10.40 -4.94 -4.98
CA ILE A 252 9.85 -4.74 -6.33
C ILE A 252 10.66 -5.52 -7.33
N VAL A 253 9.98 -6.29 -8.19
CA VAL A 253 10.52 -6.76 -9.47
C VAL A 253 10.01 -5.86 -10.58
N GLY A 254 10.93 -5.20 -11.27
CA GLY A 254 10.70 -4.48 -12.51
C GLY A 254 11.72 -4.88 -13.57
N GLU A 255 11.76 -4.15 -14.69
CA GLU A 255 12.67 -4.45 -15.80
C GLU A 255 14.15 -4.43 -15.40
N SER A 256 14.49 -3.62 -14.40
CA SER A 256 15.86 -3.51 -13.86
C SER A 256 16.22 -4.63 -12.87
N GLY A 257 15.32 -5.56 -12.61
CA GLY A 257 15.48 -6.66 -11.65
C GLY A 257 14.79 -6.39 -10.32
N VAL A 258 15.32 -7.01 -9.25
CA VAL A 258 14.73 -6.97 -7.91
C VAL A 258 15.38 -5.89 -7.04
N SER A 259 14.58 -5.02 -6.44
CA SER A 259 15.02 -4.00 -5.48
C SER A 259 14.24 -4.13 -4.16
N ALA A 260 14.82 -3.62 -3.06
CA ALA A 260 14.19 -3.64 -1.74
C ALA A 260 14.34 -2.28 -1.05
N TRP A 261 13.26 -1.80 -0.43
CA TRP A 261 13.14 -0.45 0.14
C TRP A 261 12.50 -0.47 1.52
N HIS A 262 12.86 0.50 2.36
CA HIS A 262 12.10 0.80 3.57
C HIS A 262 10.86 1.58 3.18
N LEU A 263 9.73 1.23 3.78
CA LEU A 263 8.51 2.00 3.63
C LEU A 263 8.38 3.03 4.75
N PRO A 264 8.05 4.29 4.45
CA PRO A 264 7.76 5.29 5.46
C PRO A 264 6.45 4.94 6.20
N SER A 265 6.26 5.46 7.41
CA SER A 265 4.99 5.35 8.15
C SER A 265 3.83 5.86 7.29
N PHE A 266 2.66 5.25 7.48
CA PHE A 266 1.46 5.58 6.73
C PHE A 266 0.37 6.01 7.69
N GLU A 267 0.08 7.30 7.73
CA GLU A 267 -1.09 7.82 8.45
C GLU A 267 -2.32 7.61 7.54
N GLY A 268 -3.06 6.54 7.81
CA GLY A 268 -4.30 6.22 7.11
C GLY A 268 -5.48 7.14 7.46
N ILE A 269 -6.62 6.89 6.81
CA ILE A 269 -7.92 7.54 7.12
C ILE A 269 -8.62 6.82 8.27
#